data_AF-C9D7P6-F1
#
_entry.id   AF-C9D7P6-F1
#
_cell.length_a   1.000
_cell.length_b   1.000
_cell.length_c   1.000
_cell.angle_alpha   90.00
_cell.angle_beta   90.00
_cell.angle_gamma   90.00
#
_symmetry.space_group_name_H-M   'P 1'
#
loop_
_entity.id
_entity.type
_entity.pdbx_description
1 polymer ?
#
loop_
_entity_poly.entity_id
_entity_poly.type
_entity_poly.pdbx_seq_one_letter_code
_entity_poly.pdbx_strand_id
1 'polypeptide(L)'
;WAIVWAVGPIFNWGSYVPEGILTSCSFDYISTDPSTRSNVLCMYFCGFTMPIVIIAFCYFNIVMSVSNHEKEMAAMAKRLNAKELRKAQAGQSAEMKLVKISMVIITQFLVSWSPYALVALLAQFGPAEWITPYAAELPVLFAKASAIHNPIVY
;
A
#
# COMPACT_ATOMS: atom_id res chain seq x y z
N TRP A 1 -11.86 -0.97 -8.86
CA TRP A 1 -10.94 -1.83 -8.08
C TRP A 1 -11.42 -2.02 -6.65
N ALA A 2 -11.40 -0.97 -5.81
CA ALA A 2 -11.68 -1.08 -4.37
C ALA A 2 -13.04 -1.70 -4.01
N ILE A 3 -14.14 -1.23 -4.63
CA ILE A 3 -15.50 -1.73 -4.35
C ILE A 3 -15.60 -3.24 -4.59
N VAL A 4 -15.02 -3.75 -5.67
CA VAL A 4 -15.10 -5.17 -6.06
C VAL A 4 -14.59 -6.08 -4.94
N TRP A 5 -13.48 -5.71 -4.31
CA TRP A 5 -12.84 -6.52 -3.27
C TRP A 5 -13.33 -6.21 -1.85
N ALA A 6 -14.01 -5.08 -1.64
CA ALA A 6 -14.59 -4.69 -0.35
C ALA A 6 -16.07 -5.07 -0.19
N VAL A 7 -16.79 -5.34 -1.28
CA VAL A 7 -18.25 -5.56 -1.24
C VAL A 7 -18.65 -7.00 -0.91
N GLY A 8 -17.74 -7.98 -1.05
CA GLY A 8 -18.02 -9.39 -0.80
C GLY A 8 -18.79 -9.66 0.50
N PRO A 9 -18.34 -9.13 1.66
CA PRO A 9 -19.03 -9.32 2.94
C PRO A 9 -20.49 -8.82 2.98
N ILE A 10 -20.86 -7.84 2.15
CA ILE A 10 -22.24 -7.34 2.06
C ILE A 10 -23.16 -8.39 1.40
N PHE A 11 -22.59 -9.26 0.57
CA PHE A 11 -23.30 -10.35 -0.13
C PHE A 11 -23.05 -11.73 0.51
N ASN A 12 -22.72 -11.77 1.80
CA ASN A 12 -22.41 -13.00 2.56
C ASN A 12 -21.17 -13.77 2.07
N TRP A 13 -20.33 -13.14 1.25
CA TRP A 13 -19.00 -13.66 0.95
C TRP A 13 -18.00 -13.08 1.95
N GLY A 14 -17.93 -13.68 3.13
CA GLY A 14 -17.34 -13.08 4.34
C GLY A 14 -18.36 -12.24 5.12
N SER A 15 -17.91 -11.50 6.13
CA SER A 15 -18.78 -10.66 6.98
C SER A 15 -18.02 -9.46 7.52
N TYR A 16 -18.72 -8.36 7.80
CA TYR A 16 -18.18 -7.24 8.58
C TYR A 16 -18.68 -7.36 10.02
N VAL A 17 -17.76 -7.46 10.97
CA VAL A 17 -18.05 -7.73 12.38
C VAL A 17 -17.24 -6.80 13.30
N PRO A 18 -17.69 -6.58 14.55
CA PRO A 18 -16.88 -5.89 15.54
C PRO A 18 -15.55 -6.62 15.81
N GLU A 19 -14.46 -5.88 16.00
CA GLU A 19 -13.13 -6.43 16.31
C GLU A 19 -12.52 -5.82 17.58
N GLY A 20 -11.42 -6.42 18.07
CA GLY A 20 -10.62 -5.87 19.17
C GLY A 20 -11.42 -5.69 20.46
N ILE A 21 -11.47 -4.45 20.96
CA ILE A 21 -12.26 -4.08 22.16
C ILE A 21 -13.73 -3.77 21.85
N LEU A 22 -14.21 -4.14 20.65
CA LEU A 22 -15.60 -4.01 20.20
C LEU A 22 -16.08 -2.56 19.99
N THR A 23 -15.15 -1.64 19.73
CA THR A 23 -15.45 -0.22 19.45
C THR A 23 -15.40 0.14 17.96
N SER A 24 -14.95 -0.79 17.11
CA SER A 24 -14.96 -0.60 15.66
C SER A 24 -15.23 -1.91 14.92
N CYS A 25 -15.61 -1.83 13.65
CA CYS A 25 -15.86 -2.98 12.80
C CYS A 25 -14.76 -3.16 11.76
N SER A 26 -14.53 -4.41 11.36
CA SER A 26 -13.69 -4.80 10.23
C SER A 26 -14.21 -6.08 9.58
N PHE A 27 -13.52 -6.57 8.55
CA PHE A 27 -13.84 -7.85 7.94
C PHE A 27 -13.54 -8.99 8.92
N ASP A 28 -14.33 -10.04 8.87
CA ASP A 28 -14.12 -11.23 9.69
C ASP A 28 -12.87 -11.99 9.22
N TYR A 29 -11.83 -11.98 10.03
CA TYR A 29 -10.58 -12.73 9.85
C TYR A 29 -10.40 -13.83 10.91
N ILE A 30 -11.47 -14.15 11.64
CA ILE A 30 -11.49 -15.17 12.69
C ILE A 30 -12.22 -16.41 12.18
N SER A 31 -13.34 -16.24 11.49
CA SER A 31 -14.12 -17.37 10.97
C SER A 31 -13.35 -18.12 9.87
N THR A 32 -13.19 -19.42 10.08
CA THR A 32 -12.42 -20.31 9.19
C THR A 32 -13.28 -21.03 8.16
N ASP A 33 -14.55 -20.67 8.01
CA ASP A 33 -15.42 -21.25 7.01
C ASP A 33 -14.93 -20.91 5.59
N PRO A 34 -15.28 -21.73 4.57
CA PRO A 34 -14.78 -21.54 3.21
C PRO A 34 -15.15 -20.18 2.59
N SER A 35 -16.32 -19.61 2.94
CA SER A 35 -16.77 -18.32 2.41
C SER A 35 -15.89 -17.20 2.93
N THR A 36 -15.75 -17.10 4.26
CA THR A 36 -14.91 -16.07 4.89
C THR A 36 -13.45 -16.22 4.48
N ARG A 37 -12.90 -17.44 4.54
CA ARG A 37 -11.50 -17.67 4.18
C ARG A 37 -11.19 -17.31 2.73
N SER A 38 -12.06 -17.67 1.79
CA SER A 38 -11.85 -17.28 0.38
C SER A 38 -11.97 -15.77 0.18
N ASN A 39 -12.88 -15.10 0.88
CA ASN A 39 -12.98 -13.64 0.85
C ASN A 39 -11.72 -12.96 1.38
N VAL A 40 -11.21 -13.38 2.55
CA VAL A 40 -9.96 -12.88 3.13
C VAL A 40 -8.80 -13.07 2.14
N LEU A 41 -8.63 -14.26 1.56
CA LEU A 41 -7.58 -14.50 0.58
C LEU A 41 -7.69 -13.58 -0.64
N CYS A 42 -8.90 -13.36 -1.17
CA CYS A 42 -9.13 -12.43 -2.27
C CYS A 42 -8.83 -10.98 -1.89
N MET A 43 -9.21 -10.52 -0.70
CA MET A 43 -8.86 -9.20 -0.18
C MET A 43 -7.35 -9.01 -0.06
N TYR A 44 -6.61 -10.00 0.44
CA TYR A 44 -5.16 -9.92 0.56
C TYR A 44 -4.44 -9.95 -0.78
N PHE A 45 -4.85 -10.85 -1.67
CA PHE A 45 -4.18 -10.99 -2.96
C PHE A 45 -4.49 -9.81 -3.87
N CYS A 46 -5.77 -9.50 -4.07
CA CYS A 46 -6.19 -8.45 -4.99
C CYS A 46 -6.21 -7.06 -4.33
N GLY A 47 -6.67 -6.95 -3.09
CA GLY A 47 -6.76 -5.66 -2.40
C GLY A 47 -5.40 -5.11 -1.95
N PHE A 48 -4.42 -5.98 -1.66
CA PHE A 48 -3.15 -5.57 -1.06
C PHE A 48 -1.93 -5.98 -1.90
N THR A 49 -1.74 -7.27 -2.16
CA THR A 49 -0.51 -7.80 -2.78
C THR A 49 -0.33 -7.35 -4.24
N MET A 50 -1.38 -7.46 -5.06
CA MET A 50 -1.31 -7.11 -6.47
C MET A 50 -0.98 -5.63 -6.70
N PRO A 51 -1.62 -4.65 -6.02
CA PRO A 51 -1.20 -3.25 -6.06
C PRO A 51 0.27 -3.04 -5.70
N ILE A 52 0.77 -3.73 -4.66
CA ILE A 52 2.17 -3.64 -4.23
C ILE A 52 3.12 -4.14 -5.32
N VAL A 53 2.81 -5.26 -5.96
CA VAL A 53 3.62 -5.79 -7.07
C VAL A 53 3.64 -4.84 -8.26
N ILE A 54 2.48 -4.27 -8.63
CA ILE A 54 2.38 -3.27 -9.70
C ILE A 54 3.23 -2.05 -9.37
N ILE A 55 3.10 -1.54 -8.14
CA ILE A 55 3.89 -0.41 -7.63
C ILE A 55 5.39 -0.72 -7.72
N ALA A 56 5.83 -1.86 -7.17
CA ALA A 56 7.23 -2.25 -7.16
C ALA A 56 7.79 -2.37 -8.59
N PHE A 57 7.02 -2.96 -9.52
CA PHE A 57 7.37 -3.03 -10.93
C PHE A 57 7.52 -1.63 -11.55
N CYS A 58 6.57 -0.72 -11.33
CA CYS A 58 6.64 0.64 -11.84
C CYS A 58 7.88 1.39 -11.32
N TYR A 59 8.16 1.35 -10.02
CA TYR A 59 9.33 2.04 -9.44
C TYR A 59 10.65 1.42 -9.87
N PHE A 60 10.71 0.08 -10.01
CA PHE A 60 11.87 -0.58 -10.57
C PHE A 60 12.19 -0.05 -11.98
N ASN A 61 11.18 0.06 -12.84
CA ASN A 61 11.35 0.62 -14.18
C ASN A 61 11.73 2.12 -14.15
N ILE A 62 11.19 2.91 -13.22
CA ILE A 62 11.58 4.32 -13.05
C ILE A 62 13.06 4.44 -12.69
N VAL A 63 13.56 3.65 -11.73
CA VAL A 63 14.98 3.69 -11.32
C VAL A 63 15.91 3.32 -12.49
N MET A 64 15.53 2.29 -13.25
CA MET A 64 16.26 1.87 -14.45
C MET A 64 16.25 2.98 -15.53
N SER A 65 15.10 3.61 -15.74
CA SER A 65 14.94 4.70 -16.71
C SER A 65 15.76 5.93 -16.32
N VAL A 66 15.78 6.31 -15.04
CA VAL A 66 16.56 7.44 -14.52
C VAL A 66 18.06 7.24 -14.78
N SER A 67 18.57 6.03 -14.56
CA SER A 67 19.97 5.69 -14.81
C SER A 67 20.36 5.82 -16.29
N ASN A 68 19.43 5.52 -17.20
CA ASN A 68 19.65 5.70 -18.64
C ASN A 68 19.51 7.17 -19.05
N HIS A 69 18.54 7.87 -18.49
CA HIS A 69 18.27 9.28 -18.77
C HIS A 69 19.44 10.18 -18.33
N GLU A 70 20.13 9.87 -17.23
CA GLU A 70 21.35 10.59 -16.82
C GLU A 70 22.45 10.52 -17.89
N LYS A 71 22.64 9.36 -18.52
CA LYS A 71 23.62 9.18 -19.60
C LYS A 71 23.23 9.97 -20.85
N GLU A 72 21.94 9.95 -21.20
CA GLU A 72 21.41 10.71 -22.34
C GLU A 72 21.52 12.22 -22.12
N MET A 73 21.21 12.70 -20.93
CA MET A 73 21.35 14.11 -20.55
C MET A 73 22.81 14.57 -20.62
N ALA A 74 23.77 13.74 -20.19
CA ALA A 74 25.19 14.04 -20.33
C ALA A 74 25.63 14.14 -21.81
N ALA A 75 25.04 13.33 -22.70
CA ALA A 75 25.30 13.41 -24.14
C ALA A 75 24.63 14.64 -24.78
N MET A 76 23.41 15.00 -24.36
CA MET A 76 22.67 16.15 -24.85
C MET A 76 23.20 17.49 -24.32
N ALA A 77 23.87 17.50 -23.16
CA ALA A 77 24.52 18.69 -22.60
C ALA A 77 25.56 19.31 -23.54
N LYS A 78 26.13 18.51 -24.45
CA LYS A 78 27.07 18.98 -25.49
C LYS A 78 26.38 19.61 -26.71
N ARG A 79 25.05 19.41 -26.87
CA ARG A 79 24.27 19.81 -28.05
C ARG A 79 23.24 20.91 -27.76
N LEU A 80 22.80 21.04 -26.51
CA LEU A 80 21.80 22.02 -26.08
C LEU A 80 22.45 23.32 -25.62
N ASN A 81 21.74 24.44 -25.77
CA ASN A 81 22.16 25.70 -25.15
C ASN A 81 21.87 25.70 -23.64
N ALA A 82 22.52 26.59 -22.89
CA ALA A 82 22.44 26.61 -21.43
C ALA A 82 21.01 26.83 -20.88
N LYS A 83 20.15 27.54 -21.61
CA LYS A 83 18.77 27.83 -21.19
C LYS A 83 17.87 26.60 -21.36
N GLU A 84 18.01 25.90 -22.49
CA GLU A 84 17.29 24.66 -22.76
C GLU A 84 17.71 23.54 -21.81
N LEU A 85 19.02 23.41 -21.56
CA LEU A 85 19.55 22.41 -20.62
C LEU A 85 19.01 22.64 -19.20
N ARG A 86 19.01 23.90 -18.72
CA ARG A 86 18.42 24.26 -17.42
C ARG A 86 16.93 23.94 -17.34
N LYS A 87 16.17 24.20 -18.42
CA LYS A 87 14.73 23.89 -18.45
C LYS A 87 14.47 22.39 -18.40
N ALA A 88 15.22 21.59 -19.16
CA ALA A 88 15.12 20.13 -19.15
C ALA A 88 15.43 19.56 -17.75
N GLN A 89 16.52 20.01 -17.13
CA GLN A 89 16.92 19.58 -15.79
C GLN A 89 15.93 19.99 -14.71
N ALA A 90 15.34 21.19 -14.81
CA ALA A 90 14.30 21.65 -13.89
C ALA A 90 13.04 20.77 -13.97
N GLY A 91 12.58 20.42 -15.18
CA GLY A 91 11.45 19.51 -15.40
C GLY A 91 11.69 18.14 -14.76
N GLN A 92 12.84 17.53 -15.05
CA GLN A 92 13.23 16.24 -14.46
C GLN A 92 13.30 16.29 -12.92
N SER A 93 13.84 17.38 -12.35
CA SER A 93 13.92 17.53 -10.89
C SER A 93 12.55 17.62 -10.23
N ALA A 94 11.56 18.24 -10.89
CA ALA A 94 10.20 18.33 -10.40
C ALA A 94 9.50 16.96 -10.46
N GLU A 95 9.64 16.22 -11.56
CA GLU A 95 9.12 14.85 -11.67
C GLU A 95 9.74 13.91 -10.62
N MET A 96 11.06 13.99 -10.43
CA MET A 96 11.77 13.22 -9.41
C MET A 96 11.30 13.55 -7.99
N LYS A 97 10.94 14.81 -7.72
CA LYS A 97 10.34 15.19 -6.43
C LYS A 97 9.00 14.48 -6.21
N LEU A 98 8.15 14.41 -7.24
CA LEU A 98 6.86 13.69 -7.15
C LEU A 98 7.07 12.19 -6.92
N VAL A 99 8.00 11.56 -7.64
CA VAL A 99 8.37 10.15 -7.44
C VAL A 99 8.81 9.90 -6.00
N LYS A 100 9.65 10.77 -5.42
CA LYS A 100 10.08 10.66 -4.02
C LYS A 100 8.92 10.79 -3.04
N ILE A 101 8.02 11.76 -3.23
CA ILE A 101 6.82 11.93 -2.40
C ILE A 101 5.96 10.66 -2.45
N SER A 102 5.72 10.13 -3.65
CA SER A 102 4.94 8.91 -3.82
C SER A 102 5.59 7.69 -3.16
N MET A 103 6.93 7.53 -3.20
CA MET A 103 7.62 6.48 -2.44
C MET A 103 7.42 6.59 -0.93
N VAL A 104 7.44 7.82 -0.39
CA VAL A 104 7.20 8.06 1.06
C VAL A 104 5.79 7.65 1.44
N ILE A 105 4.79 8.07 0.65
CA ILE A 105 3.37 7.74 0.89
C ILE A 105 3.14 6.22 0.84
N ILE A 106 3.73 5.54 -0.14
CA ILE A 106 3.60 4.08 -0.28
C ILE A 106 4.27 3.35 0.89
N THR A 107 5.47 3.78 1.27
CA THR A 107 6.19 3.19 2.42
C THR A 107 5.40 3.38 3.71
N GLN A 108 4.86 4.58 3.92
CA GLN A 108 3.99 4.88 5.05
C GLN A 108 2.78 3.94 5.07
N PHE A 109 2.07 3.81 3.95
CA PHE A 109 0.91 2.91 3.84
C PHE A 109 1.28 1.47 4.22
N LEU A 110 2.38 0.94 3.68
CA LEU A 110 2.86 -0.41 3.98
C LEU A 110 3.19 -0.58 5.46
N VAL A 111 3.94 0.35 6.05
CA VAL A 111 4.33 0.29 7.47
C VAL A 111 3.10 0.37 8.38
N SER A 112 2.09 1.17 8.02
CA SER A 112 0.87 1.30 8.83
C SER A 112 -0.04 0.08 8.72
N TRP A 113 -0.20 -0.51 7.53
CA TRP A 113 -1.15 -1.61 7.31
C TRP A 113 -0.56 -3.00 7.55
N SER A 114 0.75 -3.20 7.37
CA SER A 114 1.38 -4.53 7.50
C SER A 114 1.20 -5.16 8.89
N PRO A 115 1.33 -4.44 10.02
CA PRO A 115 1.11 -5.04 11.34
C PRO A 115 -0.30 -5.61 11.49
N TYR A 116 -1.33 -4.87 11.07
CA TYR A 116 -2.71 -5.33 11.11
C TYR A 116 -2.95 -6.50 10.15
N ALA A 117 -2.37 -6.41 8.95
CA ALA A 117 -2.45 -7.48 7.96
C ALA A 117 -1.83 -8.79 8.47
N LEU A 118 -0.71 -8.71 9.20
CA LEU A 118 -0.08 -9.89 9.81
C LEU A 118 -0.97 -10.48 10.91
N VAL A 119 -1.57 -9.66 11.76
CA VAL A 119 -2.49 -10.12 12.81
C VAL A 119 -3.70 -10.84 12.23
N ALA A 120 -4.33 -10.28 11.20
CA ALA A 120 -5.47 -10.92 10.55
C ALA A 120 -5.08 -12.22 9.82
N LEU A 121 -3.88 -12.32 9.23
CA LEU A 121 -3.40 -13.60 8.69
C LEU A 121 -3.09 -14.63 9.78
N LEU A 122 -2.52 -14.21 10.91
CA LEU A 122 -2.28 -15.08 12.06
C LEU A 122 -3.59 -15.59 12.66
N ALA A 123 -4.63 -14.76 12.73
CA ALA A 123 -5.95 -15.19 13.15
C ALA A 123 -6.54 -16.24 12.19
N GLN A 124 -6.36 -16.06 10.88
CA GLN A 124 -6.99 -16.92 9.86
C GLN A 124 -6.26 -18.25 9.62
N PHE A 125 -4.93 -18.26 9.76
CA PHE A 125 -4.05 -19.38 9.38
C PHE A 125 -3.08 -19.83 10.48
N GLY A 126 -2.96 -19.08 11.56
CA GLY A 126 -2.02 -19.32 12.65
C GLY A 126 -2.72 -19.64 13.98
N PRO A 127 -1.98 -19.52 15.10
CA PRO A 127 -2.51 -19.74 16.44
C PRO A 127 -3.45 -18.60 16.85
N ALA A 128 -4.76 -18.85 16.79
CA ALA A 128 -5.78 -17.86 17.13
C ALA A 128 -5.68 -17.37 18.60
N GLU A 129 -5.08 -18.16 19.48
CA GLU A 129 -4.82 -17.81 20.88
C GLU A 129 -3.89 -16.60 21.05
N TRP A 130 -3.10 -16.23 20.04
CA TRP A 130 -2.24 -15.04 20.08
C TRP A 130 -3.03 -13.74 19.84
N ILE A 131 -4.24 -13.84 19.31
CA ILE A 131 -5.07 -12.71 18.89
C ILE A 131 -5.89 -12.22 20.08
N THR A 132 -5.21 -11.60 21.04
CA THR A 132 -5.87 -10.91 22.16
C THR A 132 -6.54 -9.60 21.69
N PRO A 133 -7.50 -9.04 22.46
CA PRO A 133 -8.14 -7.77 22.09
C PRO A 133 -7.15 -6.64 21.77
N TYR A 134 -6.08 -6.50 22.56
CA TYR A 134 -5.05 -5.48 22.31
C TYR A 134 -4.11 -5.83 21.15
N ALA A 135 -3.85 -7.12 20.91
CA ALA A 135 -3.07 -7.56 19.76
C ALA A 135 -3.78 -7.26 18.43
N ALA A 136 -5.12 -7.21 18.41
CA ALA A 136 -5.91 -6.74 17.28
C ALA A 136 -6.07 -5.21 17.26
N GLU A 137 -6.38 -4.59 18.41
CA GLU A 137 -6.73 -3.17 18.49
C GLU A 137 -5.55 -2.24 18.17
N LEU A 138 -4.36 -2.49 18.74
CA LEU A 138 -3.23 -1.59 18.53
C LEU A 138 -2.81 -1.51 17.05
N PRO A 139 -2.60 -2.63 16.33
CA PRO A 139 -2.28 -2.57 14.90
C PRO A 139 -3.37 -1.91 14.05
N VAL A 140 -4.65 -2.11 14.35
CA VAL A 140 -5.71 -1.49 13.55
C VAL A 140 -5.75 0.03 13.74
N LEU A 141 -5.45 0.54 14.94
CA LEU A 141 -5.34 1.98 15.16
C LEU A 141 -4.23 2.61 14.29
N PHE A 142 -3.08 1.94 14.18
CA PHE A 142 -1.99 2.35 13.27
C PHE A 142 -2.42 2.31 11.79
N ALA A 143 -3.16 1.27 11.39
CA ALA A 143 -3.69 1.16 10.03
C ALA A 143 -4.70 2.29 9.72
N LYS A 144 -5.63 2.59 10.62
CA LYS A 144 -6.61 3.67 10.47
C LYS A 144 -5.93 5.05 10.42
N ALA A 145 -4.90 5.27 11.25
CA ALA A 145 -4.10 6.50 11.23
C ALA A 145 -3.35 6.71 9.90
N SER A 146 -3.16 5.67 9.07
CA SER A 146 -2.53 5.82 7.75
C SER A 146 -3.19 6.89 6.89
N ALA A 147 -4.52 7.06 6.98
CA ALA A 147 -5.25 7.96 6.11
C ALA A 147 -4.93 9.46 6.35
N ILE A 148 -4.41 9.80 7.53
CA ILE A 148 -4.11 11.20 7.90
C ILE A 148 -2.67 11.62 7.57
N HIS A 149 -1.79 10.68 7.22
CA HIS A 149 -0.38 11.01 6.96
C HIS A 149 -0.17 11.63 5.57
N ASN A 150 -0.99 11.28 4.56
CA ASN A 150 -0.80 11.78 3.19
C ASN A 150 -0.79 13.33 3.12
N PRO A 151 -1.78 14.06 3.69
CA PRO A 151 -1.76 15.52 3.70
C PRO A 151 -0.54 16.16 4.38
N ILE A 152 0.11 15.45 5.30
CA ILE A 152 1.30 15.94 6.04
C ILE A 152 2.57 15.79 5.18
N VAL A 153 2.60 14.80 4.29
CA VAL A 153 3.74 14.49 3.42
C VAL A 153 3.79 15.38 2.17
N TYR A 154 2.64 15.84 1.67
CA TYR A 154 2.55 16.74 0.51
C TYR A 154 3.12 18.14 0.80
#